data_AF-A0AA35UQX3-F1
#
_entry.id   AF-A0AA35UQX3-F1
#
_cell.length_a   1.000
_cell.length_b   1.000
_cell.length_c   1.000
_cell.angle_alpha   90.00
_cell.angle_beta   90.00
_cell.angle_gamma   90.00
#
_symmetry.space_group_name_H-M   'P 1'
#
loop_
_entity.id
_entity.type
_entity.pdbx_description
1 polymer ?
#
loop_
_entity_poly.entity_id
_entity_poly.type
_entity_poly.pdbx_seq_one_letter_code
_entity_poly.pdbx_strand_id
1 'polypeptide(L)' 'MAATVLSRPIKPVSCDEPEIAPLPPDPDMLHALIAEAAYLRAEKRGFVGGSALEDWLEAEKEVLAMQERLSIPTPD' A
#
# COMPACT_ATOMS: atom_id res chain seq x y z
N MET A 1 -24.56 -8.94 -42.42
CA MET A 1 -23.09 -8.78 -42.25
C MET A 1 -22.82 -7.29 -42.21
N ALA A 2 -22.20 -6.63 -41.22
CA ALA A 2 -21.68 -6.94 -39.90
C ALA A 2 -21.77 -5.62 -39.10
N ALA A 3 -22.07 -5.66 -37.80
CA ALA A 3 -22.15 -4.48 -36.95
C ALA A 3 -20.75 -3.96 -36.61
N THR A 4 -20.41 -2.75 -37.07
CA THR A 4 -19.19 -2.05 -36.61
C THR A 4 -19.48 -1.45 -35.24
N VAL A 5 -19.12 -2.20 -34.19
CA VAL A 5 -18.94 -1.67 -32.85
C VAL A 5 -17.78 -0.67 -32.92
N LEU A 6 -18.08 0.60 -32.66
CA LEU A 6 -17.08 1.64 -32.48
C LEU A 6 -16.40 1.40 -31.13
N SER A 7 -15.49 0.44 -31.09
CA SER A 7 -14.60 0.21 -29.94
C SER A 7 -13.78 1.48 -29.75
N ARG A 8 -14.21 2.30 -28.79
CA ARG A 8 -13.39 3.40 -28.27
C ARG A 8 -12.08 2.74 -27.81
N PRO A 9 -10.90 3.20 -28.27
CA PRO A 9 -9.66 2.68 -27.75
C PRO A 9 -9.64 3.02 -26.26
N ILE A 10 -9.84 2.00 -25.43
CA ILE A 10 -9.45 2.05 -24.04
C ILE A 10 -7.94 2.25 -24.14
N LYS A 11 -7.45 3.48 -23.91
CA LYS A 11 -6.05 3.63 -23.52
C LYS A 11 -5.89 2.62 -22.40
N PRO A 12 -4.98 1.63 -22.51
CA PRO A 12 -4.69 0.86 -21.32
C PRO A 12 -4.35 1.92 -20.28
N VAL A 13 -5.06 1.89 -19.15
CA VAL A 13 -4.50 2.44 -17.93
C VAL A 13 -3.23 1.63 -17.78
N SER A 14 -2.15 2.17 -18.35
CA SER A 14 -0.82 1.89 -17.90
C SER A 14 -0.94 2.24 -16.45
N CYS A 15 -0.95 1.22 -15.59
CA CYS A 15 -0.37 1.39 -14.29
C CYS A 15 0.90 2.18 -14.58
N ASP A 16 0.99 3.41 -14.09
CA ASP A 16 2.28 4.04 -13.94
C ASP A 16 3.13 2.99 -13.25
N GLU A 17 3.99 2.34 -14.04
CA GLU A 17 5.05 1.50 -13.53
C GLU A 17 5.88 2.49 -12.72
N PRO A 18 5.88 2.42 -11.38
CA PRO A 18 6.60 3.41 -10.62
C PRO A 18 8.07 3.16 -10.91
N GLU A 19 8.62 4.01 -11.78
CA GLU A 19 10.03 4.17 -12.04
C GLU A 19 10.71 4.27 -10.67
N ILE A 20 11.41 3.21 -10.29
CA ILE A 20 12.05 3.04 -8.98
C ILE A 20 13.23 4.02 -8.91
N ALA A 21 12.92 5.30 -8.71
CA ALA A 21 13.87 6.28 -8.22
C ALA A 21 13.95 6.10 -6.69
N PRO A 22 15.16 6.06 -6.08
CA PRO A 22 15.29 6.08 -4.63
C PRO A 22 14.96 7.49 -4.13
N LEU A 23 13.66 7.77 -4.05
CA LEU A 23 13.09 8.95 -3.43
C LEU A 23 13.20 8.75 -1.88
N PRO A 24 13.39 9.83 -1.09
CA PRO A 24 13.36 9.78 0.38
C PRO A 24 12.16 8.98 0.87
N PRO A 25 12.16 8.39 2.09
CA PRO A 25 11.15 7.44 2.52
C PRO A 25 9.74 7.99 2.26
N ASP A 26 9.14 7.53 1.17
CA ASP A 26 7.93 8.15 0.69
C ASP A 26 6.81 7.84 1.67
N PRO A 27 6.02 8.84 2.06
CA PRO A 27 4.84 8.59 2.89
C PRO A 27 3.90 7.57 2.22
N ASP A 28 3.89 7.54 0.88
CA ASP A 28 3.17 6.53 0.10
C ASP A 28 3.70 5.10 0.30
N MET A 29 5.02 4.93 0.45
CA MET A 29 5.63 3.63 0.70
C MET A 29 5.31 3.13 2.12
N LEU A 30 5.29 4.03 3.11
CA LEU A 30 4.83 3.70 4.46
C LEU A 30 3.35 3.32 4.47
N HIS A 31 2.51 4.10 3.79
CA HIS A 31 1.08 3.79 3.65
C HIS A 31 0.85 2.43 2.99
N ALA A 32 1.63 2.08 1.96
CA ALA A 32 1.55 0.78 1.29
C ALA A 32 1.92 -0.37 2.25
N LEU A 33 2.99 -0.22 3.04
CA LEU A 33 3.41 -1.21 4.03
C LEU A 33 2.35 -1.40 5.13
N ILE A 34 1.77 -0.30 5.62
CA ILE A 34 0.71 -0.33 6.63
C ILE A 34 -0.54 -1.02 6.05
N ALA A 35 -0.93 -0.69 4.82
CA ALA A 35 -2.07 -1.29 4.16
C ALA A 35 -1.89 -2.80 3.94
N GLU A 36 -0.70 -3.23 3.52
CA GLU A 36 -0.37 -4.65 3.35
C GLU A 36 -0.42 -5.41 4.68
N ALA A 37 0.20 -4.86 5.73
CA ALA A 37 0.18 -5.46 7.06
C ALA A 37 -1.25 -5.54 7.62
N ALA A 38 -2.06 -4.49 7.47
CA ALA A 38 -3.47 -4.48 7.88
C ALA A 38 -4.29 -5.53 7.10
N TYR A 39 -4.05 -5.66 5.79
CA TYR A 39 -4.71 -6.67 4.95
C TYR A 39 -4.37 -8.09 5.42
N LEU A 40 -3.10 -8.39 5.67
CA LEU A 40 -2.67 -9.70 6.17
C LEU A 40 -3.25 -10.03 7.55
N ARG A 41 -3.43 -9.02 8.42
CA ARG A 41 -4.10 -9.19 9.72
C ARG A 41 -5.58 -9.50 9.55
N ALA A 42 -6.27 -8.74 8.71
CA ALA A 42 -7.67 -8.96 8.39
C ALA A 42 -7.87 -10.35 7.77
N GLU A 43 -7.00 -10.77 6.85
CA GLU A 43 -7.04 -12.10 6.23
C GLU A 43 -6.86 -13.21 7.27
N LYS A 44 -5.87 -13.09 8.19
CA LYS A 44 -5.67 -14.06 9.28
C LYS A 44 -6.88 -14.21 10.20
N ARG A 45 -7.66 -13.14 10.38
CA ARG A 45 -8.92 -13.16 11.15
C ARG A 45 -10.13 -13.60 10.31
N GLY A 46 -9.99 -13.69 8.98
CA GLY A 46 -11.10 -13.99 8.07
C GLY A 46 -12.03 -12.81 7.83
N PHE A 47 -11.49 -11.58 7.82
CA PHE A 47 -12.21 -10.33 7.56
C PHE A 47 -13.42 -10.12 8.47
N VAL A 48 -13.24 -10.35 9.78
CA VAL A 48 -14.29 -10.07 10.77
C VAL A 48 -14.60 -8.57 10.77
N GLY A 49 -15.83 -8.24 10.37
CA GLY A 49 -16.30 -6.86 10.30
C GLY A 49 -16.16 -6.14 11.64
N GLY A 50 -15.76 -4.87 11.60
CA GLY A 50 -15.58 -4.02 12.78
C GLY A 50 -14.13 -3.85 13.23
N SER A 51 -13.20 -4.70 12.78
CA SER A 51 -11.79 -4.64 13.22
C SER A 51 -10.83 -4.04 12.20
N ALA A 52 -11.29 -3.68 10.99
CA ALA A 52 -10.43 -3.14 9.95
C ALA A 52 -9.65 -1.88 10.42
N LEU A 53 -10.27 -1.05 11.26
CA LEU A 53 -9.62 0.12 11.85
C LEU A 53 -8.55 -0.29 12.89
N GLU A 54 -8.83 -1.30 13.71
CA GLU A 54 -7.88 -1.83 14.69
C GLU A 54 -6.68 -2.47 13.98
N ASP A 55 -6.94 -3.29 12.96
CA ASP A 55 -5.92 -3.93 12.12
C ASP A 55 -5.00 -2.88 11.46
N TRP A 56 -5.56 -1.75 11.03
CA TRP A 56 -4.80 -0.63 10.45
C TRP A 56 -3.97 0.13 11.49
N LEU A 57 -4.53 0.43 12.66
CA LEU A 57 -3.81 1.09 13.75
C LEU A 57 -2.67 0.23 14.32
N GLU A 58 -2.87 -1.09 14.39
CA GLU A 58 -1.81 -2.01 14.80
C GLU A 58 -0.71 -2.10 13.74
N ALA A 59 -1.08 -2.15 12.46
CA ALA A 59 -0.11 -2.14 11.36
C ALA A 59 0.73 -0.85 11.34
N GLU A 60 0.10 0.31 11.53
CA GLU A 60 0.80 1.60 11.59
C GLU A 60 1.87 1.62 12.70
N LYS A 61 1.50 1.18 13.91
CA LYS A 61 2.43 1.09 15.04
C LYS A 61 3.60 0.15 14.78
N GLU A 62 3.35 -0.98 14.11
CA GLU A 62 4.38 -1.96 13.80
C GLU A 62 5.40 -1.41 12.78
N VAL A 63 4.91 -0.75 11.72
CA VAL A 63 5.75 -0.11 10.69
C VAL A 63 6.57 1.04 11.28
N LEU A 64 5.94 1.92 12.08
CA LEU A 64 6.65 3.01 12.78
C LEU A 64 7.73 2.48 13.72
N ALA A 65 7.44 1.42 14.50
CA ALA A 65 8.42 0.81 15.39
C ALA A 65 9.59 0.17 14.62
N MET A 66 9.34 -0.47 13.47
CA MET A 66 10.39 -0.96 12.58
C MET A 66 11.26 0.17 12.04
N GLN A 67 10.63 1.27 11.64
CA GLN A 67 11.31 2.43 11.07
C GLN A 67 12.20 3.12 12.11
N GLU A 68 11.70 3.30 13.33
CA GLU A 68 12.47 3.85 14.46
C GLU A 68 13.65 2.96 14.82
N ARG A 69 13.46 1.64 14.81
CA ARG A 69 14.54 0.67 15.08
C ARG A 69 15.64 0.69 14.01
N LEU A 70 15.28 0.98 12.76
CA LEU A 70 16.19 1.05 11.62
C LEU A 70 16.82 2.44 11.45
N SER A 71 16.21 3.47 12.00
CA SER A 71 16.77 4.81 12.02
C SER A 71 17.93 4.85 13.01
N ILE A 72 19.17 4.77 12.50
CA ILE A 72 20.37 5.03 13.29
C ILE A 72 20.23 6.47 13.81
N PRO A 73 20.15 6.72 15.13
CA PRO A 73 20.14 8.09 15.63
C PRO A 73 21.48 8.69 15.23
N THR A 74 21.46 9.70 14.36
CA THR A 74 22.65 10.52 14.12
C THR A 74 22.86 11.32 15.40
N PRO A 75 23.91 11.05 16.20
CA PRO A 75 24.17 11.87 17.37
C PRO A 75 24.56 13.28 16.91
N ASP A 76 24.03 14.30 17.60
CA ASP A 76 24.45 15.71 17.50
C ASP A 76 25.93 15.86 17.88
#